data_AF-A0A3N4MA34-F1
#
_entry.id   AF-A0A3N4MA34-F1
#
_cell.length_a   1.000
_cell.length_b   1.000
_cell.length_c   1.000
_cell.angle_alpha   90.00
_cell.angle_beta   90.00
_cell.angle_gamma   90.00
#
_symmetry.space_group_name_H-M   'P 1'
#
loop_
_entity.id
_entity.type
_entity.pdbx_description
1 polymer ?
#
loop_
_entity_poly.entity_id
_entity_poly.type
_entity_poly.pdbx_seq_one_letter_code
_entity_poly.pdbx_strand_id
1 'polypeptide(L)'
;MSKLFKWIIGFAGTMLVAWSGSFFYDRTKDIPVLNYFTGGLRWIYDLGTKVLNFPIKVWVIVVSLLVINLVIALYRRLKDSAGGHPDFVGYKMDVFKKWIWRWDWRYEENGWKVVSLIPYCPKDDVQLINNSDIFNVRFYCPKCNTEFGEYREPLEYSRDAEILILDKVNKKAFEKRD
;
A
#
# COMPACT_ATOMS: atom_id res chain seq x y z
N MET A 1 62.74 51.04 -18.21
CA MET A 1 62.20 50.00 -17.29
C MET A 1 60.81 49.46 -17.66
N SER A 2 59.90 50.24 -18.27
CA SER A 2 58.52 49.81 -18.54
C SER A 2 58.32 48.78 -19.67
N LYS A 3 59.26 48.66 -20.61
CA LYS A 3 59.15 47.69 -21.74
C LYS A 3 59.53 46.26 -21.34
N LEU A 4 60.53 46.07 -20.48
CA LEU A 4 60.94 44.75 -19.97
C LEU A 4 59.86 44.12 -19.09
N PHE A 5 59.21 44.92 -18.23
CA PHE A 5 58.14 44.44 -17.35
C PHE A 5 56.92 43.91 -18.12
N LYS A 6 56.55 44.56 -19.23
CA LYS A 6 55.45 44.11 -20.11
C LYS A 6 55.78 42.78 -20.81
N TRP A 7 57.05 42.57 -21.18
CA TRP A 7 57.50 41.32 -21.79
C TRP A 7 57.48 40.16 -20.80
N ILE A 8 57.91 40.39 -19.55
CA ILE A 8 57.91 39.36 -18.50
C ILE A 8 56.48 38.93 -18.13
N ILE A 9 55.54 39.87 -18.03
CA ILE A 9 54.11 39.54 -17.77
C ILE A 9 53.51 38.75 -18.94
N GLY A 10 53.83 39.13 -20.18
CA GLY A 10 53.38 38.37 -21.36
C GLY A 10 53.89 36.94 -21.38
N PHE A 11 55.16 36.74 -21.03
CA PHE A 11 55.80 35.41 -21.01
C PHE A 11 55.34 34.55 -19.82
N ALA A 12 55.16 35.14 -18.64
CA ALA A 12 54.61 34.46 -17.47
C ALA A 12 53.15 34.04 -17.71
N GLY A 13 52.36 34.87 -18.39
CA GLY A 13 50.98 34.55 -18.76
C GLY A 13 50.89 33.37 -19.72
N THR A 14 51.72 33.33 -20.76
CA THR A 14 51.71 32.20 -21.72
C THR A 14 52.21 30.91 -21.10
N MET A 15 53.21 30.95 -20.20
CA MET A 15 53.66 29.76 -19.46
C MET A 15 52.59 29.25 -18.49
N LEU A 16 51.85 30.12 -17.79
CA LEU A 16 50.77 29.70 -16.90
C LEU A 16 49.60 29.07 -17.66
N VAL A 17 49.25 29.58 -18.85
CA VAL A 17 48.21 29.00 -19.71
C VAL A 17 48.66 27.65 -20.30
N ALA A 18 49.92 27.54 -20.73
CA ALA A 18 50.46 26.26 -21.23
C ALA A 18 50.55 25.19 -20.13
N TRP A 19 50.97 25.58 -18.92
CA TRP A 19 51.12 24.67 -17.78
C TRP A 19 49.77 24.23 -17.19
N SER A 20 48.78 25.12 -17.17
CA SER A 20 47.41 24.74 -16.80
C SER A 20 46.78 23.84 -17.85
N GLY A 21 46.98 24.12 -19.15
CA GLY A 21 46.47 23.28 -20.24
C GLY A 21 46.99 21.83 -20.19
N SER A 22 48.27 21.61 -19.91
CA SER A 22 48.83 20.26 -19.76
C SER A 22 48.32 19.55 -18.50
N PHE A 23 48.16 20.27 -17.39
CA PHE A 23 47.61 19.72 -16.14
C PHE A 23 46.13 19.30 -16.29
N PHE A 24 45.34 20.02 -17.08
CA PHE A 24 43.95 19.65 -17.39
C PHE A 24 43.87 18.50 -18.42
N TYR A 25 44.78 18.43 -19.39
CA TYR A 25 44.80 17.36 -20.40
C TYR A 25 45.17 15.99 -19.79
N ASP A 26 46.19 15.93 -18.94
CA ASP A 26 46.55 14.69 -18.24
C ASP A 26 45.47 14.27 -17.24
N ARG A 27 44.83 15.23 -16.55
CA ARG A 27 43.80 14.92 -15.54
C ARG A 27 42.44 14.52 -16.13
N THR A 28 42.20 14.75 -17.43
CA THR A 28 40.94 14.38 -18.11
C THR A 28 41.05 13.11 -18.95
N LYS A 29 42.27 12.68 -19.34
CA LYS A 29 42.49 11.41 -20.03
C LYS A 29 42.28 10.17 -19.14
N ASP A 30 42.58 10.29 -17.84
CA ASP A 30 42.46 9.19 -16.88
C ASP A 30 41.11 9.12 -16.16
N ILE A 31 40.08 9.85 -16.61
CA ILE A 31 38.74 9.77 -16.02
C ILE A 31 37.93 8.69 -16.76
N PRO A 32 37.75 7.49 -16.20
CA PRO A 32 37.05 6.38 -16.87
C PRO A 32 35.56 6.67 -17.10
N VAL A 33 35.00 7.73 -16.50
CA VAL A 33 33.59 8.13 -16.57
C VAL A 33 33.12 8.43 -18.00
N LEU A 34 33.99 8.96 -18.87
CA LEU A 34 33.63 9.25 -20.28
C LEU A 34 33.47 7.96 -21.11
N ASN A 35 34.24 6.92 -20.80
CA ASN A 35 34.08 5.60 -21.43
C ASN A 35 32.84 4.86 -20.91
N TYR A 36 32.46 5.05 -19.64
CA TYR A 36 31.19 4.54 -19.12
C TYR A 36 29.97 5.24 -19.74
N PHE A 37 30.05 6.55 -19.96
CA PHE A 37 28.94 7.32 -20.55
C PHE A 37 28.72 6.97 -22.03
N THR A 38 29.79 6.85 -22.81
CA THR A 38 29.73 6.41 -24.21
C THR A 38 29.31 4.94 -24.33
N GLY A 39 29.75 4.08 -23.41
CA GLY A 39 29.30 2.68 -23.31
C GLY A 39 27.81 2.56 -22.98
N GLY A 40 27.31 3.37 -22.04
CA GLY A 40 25.89 3.44 -21.69
C GLY A 40 25.02 3.91 -22.85
N LEU A 41 25.44 4.95 -23.57
CA LEU A 41 24.75 5.43 -24.77
C LEU A 41 24.71 4.37 -25.89
N ARG A 42 25.81 3.65 -26.11
CA ARG A 42 25.86 2.57 -27.10
C ARG A 42 24.98 1.39 -26.68
N TRP A 43 24.89 1.08 -25.38
CA TRP A 43 23.98 0.08 -24.86
C TRP A 43 22.51 0.45 -25.08
N ILE A 44 22.13 1.71 -24.79
CA ILE A 44 20.76 2.21 -25.05
C ILE A 44 20.43 2.14 -26.54
N TYR A 45 21.37 2.49 -27.41
CA TYR A 45 21.20 2.43 -28.86
C TYR A 45 21.05 0.98 -29.36
N ASP A 46 21.87 0.04 -28.88
CA ASP A 46 21.76 -1.38 -29.20
C ASP A 46 20.46 -1.99 -28.68
N LEU A 47 19.98 -1.57 -27.51
CA LEU A 47 18.70 -2.01 -26.96
C LEU A 47 17.53 -1.46 -27.76
N GLY A 48 17.58 -0.18 -28.12
CA GLY A 48 16.59 0.49 -28.96
C GLY A 48 16.48 -0.15 -30.33
N THR A 49 17.61 -0.41 -31.00
CA THR A 49 17.63 -1.04 -32.33
C THR A 49 17.20 -2.51 -32.28
N LYS A 50 17.48 -3.25 -31.20
CA LYS A 50 16.96 -4.62 -31.00
C LYS A 50 15.45 -4.64 -30.76
N VAL A 51 14.91 -3.67 -30.02
CA VAL A 51 13.47 -3.52 -29.81
C VAL A 51 12.76 -3.04 -31.08
N LEU A 52 13.36 -2.12 -31.84
CA LEU A 52 12.78 -1.58 -33.09
C LEU A 52 12.87 -2.56 -34.28
N ASN A 53 13.96 -3.32 -34.41
CA ASN A 53 14.14 -4.30 -35.51
C ASN A 53 13.50 -5.65 -35.20
N PHE A 54 12.79 -5.78 -34.08
CA PHE A 54 12.05 -6.99 -33.81
C PHE A 54 10.92 -7.07 -34.83
N PRO A 55 10.77 -8.17 -35.60
CA PRO A 55 9.71 -8.34 -36.59
C PRO A 55 8.37 -8.59 -35.89
N ILE A 56 7.96 -7.64 -35.06
CA ILE A 56 6.73 -7.66 -34.30
C ILE A 56 5.64 -7.34 -35.30
N LYS A 57 4.96 -8.41 -35.74
CA LYS A 57 3.74 -8.30 -36.53
C LYS A 57 2.81 -7.35 -35.78
N VAL A 58 2.25 -6.37 -36.51
CA VAL A 58 1.35 -5.32 -35.97
C VAL A 58 0.27 -5.90 -35.04
N TRP A 59 -0.18 -7.13 -35.33
CA TRP A 59 -1.11 -7.90 -34.49
C TRP A 59 -0.67 -8.11 -33.04
N VAL A 60 0.63 -8.29 -32.77
CA VAL A 60 1.15 -8.44 -31.40
C VAL A 60 0.99 -7.15 -30.60
N ILE A 61 1.17 -6.00 -31.25
CA ILE A 61 0.96 -4.68 -30.63
C ILE A 61 -0.54 -4.47 -30.37
N VAL A 62 -1.40 -4.83 -31.31
CA VAL A 62 -2.86 -4.71 -31.14
C VAL A 62 -3.36 -5.62 -30.02
N VAL A 63 -2.89 -6.88 -29.96
CA VAL A 63 -3.27 -7.85 -28.92
C VAL A 63 -2.75 -7.40 -27.55
N SER A 64 -1.52 -6.91 -27.45
CA SER A 64 -0.99 -6.44 -26.17
C SER A 64 -1.76 -5.23 -25.62
N LEU A 65 -2.11 -4.29 -26.50
CA LEU A 65 -2.89 -3.10 -26.13
C LEU A 65 -4.32 -3.48 -25.70
N LEU A 66 -4.92 -4.49 -26.33
CA LEU A 66 -6.22 -5.04 -25.95
C LEU A 66 -6.15 -5.73 -24.58
N VAL A 67 -5.13 -6.57 -24.35
CA VAL A 67 -4.91 -7.23 -23.06
C VAL A 67 -4.69 -6.21 -21.94
N ILE A 68 -3.89 -5.18 -22.17
CA ILE A 68 -3.66 -4.11 -21.19
C ILE A 68 -4.98 -3.39 -20.85
N ASN A 69 -5.79 -3.04 -21.85
CA ASN A 69 -7.10 -2.43 -21.61
C ASN A 69 -8.03 -3.35 -20.83
N LEU A 70 -8.02 -4.65 -21.12
CA LEU A 70 -8.84 -5.64 -20.44
C LEU A 70 -8.42 -5.81 -18.97
N VAL A 71 -7.11 -5.83 -18.69
CA VAL A 71 -6.56 -5.84 -17.32
C VAL A 71 -6.93 -4.56 -16.58
N ILE A 72 -6.82 -3.38 -17.20
CA ILE A 72 -7.23 -2.11 -16.60
C ILE A 72 -8.73 -2.10 -16.31
N ALA A 73 -9.55 -2.59 -17.23
CA ALA A 73 -11.00 -2.68 -17.06
C ALA A 73 -11.39 -3.64 -15.92
N LEU A 74 -10.74 -4.80 -15.83
CA LEU A 74 -10.92 -5.74 -14.71
C LEU A 74 -10.48 -5.13 -13.38
N TYR A 75 -9.32 -4.47 -13.34
CA TYR A 75 -8.83 -3.81 -12.14
C TYR A 75 -9.79 -2.69 -11.68
N ARG A 76 -10.30 -1.88 -12.62
CA ARG A 76 -11.32 -0.87 -12.32
C ARG A 76 -12.60 -1.51 -11.80
N ARG A 77 -13.11 -2.58 -12.42
CA ARG A 77 -14.30 -3.27 -11.92
C ARG A 77 -14.11 -3.89 -10.53
N LEU A 78 -12.94 -4.45 -10.24
CA LEU A 78 -12.62 -4.94 -8.90
C LEU A 78 -12.55 -3.79 -7.89
N LYS A 79 -11.90 -2.68 -8.26
CA LYS A 79 -11.83 -1.46 -7.43
C LYS A 79 -13.19 -0.78 -7.24
N ASP A 80 -14.05 -0.79 -8.26
CA ASP A 80 -15.38 -0.18 -8.23
C ASP A 80 -16.40 -1.09 -7.54
N SER A 81 -16.20 -2.42 -7.57
CA SER A 81 -16.91 -3.36 -6.69
C SER A 81 -16.49 -3.20 -5.22
N ALA A 82 -15.26 -2.72 -5.01
CA ALA A 82 -14.78 -2.15 -3.76
C ALA A 82 -14.99 -0.62 -3.73
N GLY A 83 -16.08 -0.13 -4.33
CA GLY A 83 -16.44 1.30 -4.38
C GLY A 83 -16.26 1.93 -3.01
N GLY A 84 -15.86 3.20 -2.93
CA GLY A 84 -15.27 3.90 -1.76
C GLY A 84 -15.91 3.70 -0.39
N HIS A 85 -15.89 2.47 0.10
CA HIS A 85 -16.33 2.05 1.40
C HIS A 85 -15.22 2.43 2.38
N PRO A 86 -15.56 2.99 3.54
CA PRO A 86 -14.56 3.22 4.58
C PRO A 86 -13.82 1.93 4.93
N ASP A 87 -12.53 2.03 5.25
CA ASP A 87 -11.69 0.86 5.57
C ASP A 87 -12.29 -0.02 6.69
N PHE A 88 -13.08 0.57 7.59
CA PHE A 88 -13.73 -0.15 8.68
C PHE A 88 -14.84 -1.11 8.21
N VAL A 89 -15.34 -1.01 6.98
CA VAL A 89 -16.38 -1.92 6.47
C VAL A 89 -15.87 -3.38 6.38
N GLY A 90 -14.54 -3.56 6.27
CA GLY A 90 -13.91 -4.89 6.36
C GLY A 90 -13.78 -5.44 7.79
N TYR A 91 -13.94 -4.60 8.81
CA TYR A 91 -13.87 -5.00 10.21
C TYR A 91 -15.24 -5.57 10.65
N LYS A 92 -15.38 -6.89 10.54
CA LYS A 92 -16.65 -7.62 10.72
C LYS A 92 -16.62 -8.71 11.80
N MET A 93 -15.46 -8.91 12.42
CA MET A 93 -15.27 -9.91 13.45
C MET A 93 -14.25 -9.41 14.46
N ASP A 94 -14.53 -9.63 15.75
CA ASP A 94 -13.59 -9.41 16.83
C ASP A 94 -14.00 -10.24 18.06
N VAL A 95 -13.10 -10.32 19.03
CA VAL A 95 -13.32 -10.96 20.32
C VAL A 95 -13.58 -9.87 21.35
N PHE A 96 -14.74 -9.92 21.99
CA PHE A 96 -15.06 -9.08 23.14
C PHE A 96 -15.26 -9.98 24.35
N LYS A 97 -14.57 -9.63 25.44
CA LYS A 97 -14.35 -10.45 26.65
C LYS A 97 -14.13 -11.94 26.34
N LYS A 98 -15.17 -12.78 26.28
CA LYS A 98 -15.04 -14.23 26.07
C LYS A 98 -15.65 -14.73 24.75
N TRP A 99 -16.40 -13.91 24.03
CA TRP A 99 -17.12 -14.34 22.83
C TRP A 99 -16.52 -13.78 21.56
N ILE A 100 -16.61 -14.57 20.49
CA ILE A 100 -16.33 -14.12 19.14
C ILE A 100 -17.62 -13.47 18.65
N TRP A 101 -17.56 -12.19 18.28
CA TRP A 101 -18.70 -11.49 17.70
C TRP A 101 -18.47 -11.33 16.21
N ARG A 102 -19.50 -11.61 15.41
CA ARG A 102 -19.52 -11.34 13.97
C ARG A 102 -20.69 -10.42 13.66
N TRP A 103 -20.46 -9.49 12.75
CA TRP A 103 -21.47 -8.54 12.31
C TRP A 103 -21.24 -8.12 10.87
N ASP A 104 -22.24 -7.47 10.30
CA ASP A 104 -22.15 -6.78 9.03
C ASP A 104 -22.34 -5.28 9.22
N TRP A 105 -21.89 -4.54 8.21
CA TRP A 105 -22.11 -3.10 8.13
C TRP A 105 -23.20 -2.82 7.12
N ARG A 106 -24.14 -1.96 7.51
CA ARG A 106 -25.17 -1.43 6.63
C ARG A 106 -25.10 0.09 6.61
N TYR A 107 -25.12 0.66 5.43
CA TYR A 107 -25.26 2.11 5.29
C TYR A 107 -26.74 2.48 5.33
N GLU A 108 -27.11 3.35 6.25
CA GLU A 108 -28.45 3.91 6.41
C GLU A 108 -28.40 5.45 6.36
N GLU A 109 -29.56 6.13 6.40
CA GLU A 109 -29.65 7.60 6.29
C GLU A 109 -28.78 8.36 7.31
N ASN A 110 -28.58 7.79 8.50
CA ASN A 110 -27.77 8.36 9.58
C ASN A 110 -26.32 7.84 9.60
N GLY A 111 -25.88 7.19 8.53
CA GLY A 111 -24.53 6.65 8.40
C GLY A 111 -24.45 5.13 8.56
N TRP A 112 -23.23 4.65 8.78
CA TRP A 112 -22.93 3.22 8.90
C TRP A 112 -23.39 2.66 10.25
N LYS A 113 -24.16 1.58 10.22
CA LYS A 113 -24.62 0.85 11.40
C LYS A 113 -24.14 -0.58 11.40
N VAL A 114 -23.94 -1.11 12.61
CA VAL A 114 -23.67 -2.52 12.87
C VAL A 114 -25.00 -3.28 12.76
N VAL A 115 -25.06 -4.29 11.91
CA VAL A 115 -26.23 -5.16 11.73
C VAL A 115 -25.83 -6.61 11.85
N SER A 116 -26.80 -7.50 12.09
CA SER A 116 -26.57 -8.95 12.21
C SER A 116 -25.49 -9.30 13.25
N LEU A 117 -25.45 -8.57 14.36
CA LEU A 117 -24.47 -8.78 15.43
C LEU A 117 -24.79 -10.08 16.19
N ILE A 118 -23.98 -11.11 15.94
CA ILE A 118 -24.22 -12.48 16.39
C ILE A 118 -23.01 -12.97 17.18
N PRO A 119 -23.21 -13.56 18.37
CA PRO A 119 -22.15 -14.18 19.14
C PRO A 119 -21.86 -15.62 18.70
N TYR A 120 -20.60 -16.01 18.74
CA TYR A 120 -20.05 -17.30 18.33
C TYR A 120 -19.23 -17.92 19.47
N CYS A 121 -19.28 -19.25 19.55
CA CYS A 121 -18.57 -20.02 20.55
C CYS A 121 -17.05 -19.94 20.33
N PRO A 122 -16.25 -19.55 21.35
CA PRO A 122 -14.79 -19.42 21.20
C PRO A 122 -14.06 -20.76 20.98
N LYS A 123 -14.69 -21.90 21.33
CA LYS A 123 -14.09 -23.23 21.17
C LYS A 123 -14.34 -23.83 19.78
N ASP A 124 -15.54 -23.61 19.26
CA ASP A 124 -16.06 -24.35 18.12
C ASP A 124 -16.40 -23.49 16.92
N ASP A 125 -16.36 -22.16 17.09
CA ASP A 125 -16.73 -21.18 16.07
C ASP A 125 -18.15 -21.39 15.51
N VAL A 126 -19.04 -21.95 16.34
CA VAL A 126 -20.46 -22.14 16.03
C VAL A 126 -21.26 -21.02 16.67
N GLN A 127 -22.29 -20.54 15.95
CA GLN A 127 -23.22 -19.54 16.46
C GLN A 127 -23.83 -19.97 17.80
N LEU A 128 -23.77 -19.09 18.79
CA LEU A 128 -24.41 -19.31 20.07
C LEU A 128 -25.92 -19.08 19.95
N ILE A 129 -26.69 -19.98 20.53
CA ILE A 129 -28.15 -19.88 20.54
C ILE A 129 -28.57 -19.18 21.84
N ASN A 130 -29.34 -18.10 21.69
CA ASN A 130 -29.93 -17.42 22.83
C ASN A 130 -31.11 -18.25 23.36
N ASN A 131 -30.96 -18.76 24.56
CA ASN A 131 -32.01 -19.40 25.35
C ASN A 131 -32.34 -18.49 26.54
N SER A 132 -32.96 -17.35 26.25
CA SER A 132 -33.39 -16.39 27.25
C SER A 132 -34.83 -16.65 27.69
N ASP A 133 -35.02 -16.84 28.98
CA ASP A 133 -36.31 -16.82 29.66
C ASP A 133 -36.55 -15.44 30.31
N ILE A 134 -37.77 -15.20 30.81
CA ILE A 134 -38.17 -13.95 31.49
C ILE A 134 -37.21 -13.55 32.62
N PHE A 135 -36.58 -14.54 33.27
CA PHE A 135 -35.72 -14.33 34.44
C PHE A 135 -34.23 -14.49 34.18
N ASN A 136 -33.82 -15.04 33.03
CA ASN A 136 -32.41 -15.35 32.76
C ASN A 136 -32.11 -15.31 31.27
N VAL A 137 -31.01 -14.66 30.89
CA VAL A 137 -30.44 -14.75 29.55
C VAL A 137 -29.32 -15.77 29.57
N ARG A 138 -29.45 -16.85 28.80
CA ARG A 138 -28.40 -17.86 28.64
C ARG A 138 -28.09 -18.05 27.18
N PHE A 139 -26.83 -18.29 26.86
CA PHE A 139 -26.38 -18.67 25.54
C PHE A 139 -25.79 -20.07 25.61
N TYR A 140 -26.15 -20.94 24.67
CA TYR A 140 -25.57 -22.28 24.61
C TYR A 140 -24.97 -22.56 23.24
N CYS A 141 -23.86 -23.29 23.23
CA CYS A 141 -23.27 -23.81 22.00
C CYS A 141 -23.88 -25.18 21.68
N PRO A 142 -24.52 -25.38 20.52
CA PRO A 142 -25.13 -26.66 20.17
C PRO A 142 -24.11 -27.78 19.89
N LYS A 143 -22.83 -27.46 19.70
CA LYS A 143 -21.79 -28.43 19.35
C LYS A 143 -21.04 -28.99 20.55
N CYS A 144 -20.51 -28.13 21.43
CA CYS A 144 -19.82 -28.56 22.66
C CYS A 144 -20.69 -28.53 23.92
N ASN A 145 -21.96 -28.16 23.78
CA ASN A 145 -22.91 -28.07 24.88
C ASN A 145 -22.44 -27.17 26.05
N THR A 146 -21.54 -26.22 25.76
CA THR A 146 -21.09 -25.23 26.75
C THR A 146 -22.15 -24.15 26.88
N GLU A 147 -22.60 -23.92 28.10
CA GLU A 147 -23.49 -22.81 28.46
C GLU A 147 -22.68 -21.59 28.91
N PHE A 148 -23.14 -20.41 28.51
CA PHE A 148 -22.57 -19.11 28.84
C PHE A 148 -23.69 -18.20 29.36
N GLY A 149 -23.46 -17.54 30.49
CA GLY A 149 -24.49 -16.75 31.17
C GLY A 149 -25.02 -17.47 32.41
N GLU A 150 -24.31 -17.25 33.51
CA GLU A 150 -24.81 -17.53 34.85
C GLU A 150 -24.82 -16.22 35.64
N TYR A 151 -25.65 -16.17 36.68
CA TYR A 151 -25.86 -15.09 37.66
C TYR A 151 -24.57 -14.46 38.26
N ARG A 152 -23.38 -15.01 37.95
CA ARG A 152 -22.06 -14.60 38.46
C ARG A 152 -21.13 -13.99 37.42
N GLU A 153 -21.43 -14.12 36.13
CA GLU A 153 -20.59 -13.50 35.08
C GLU A 153 -21.38 -12.37 34.38
N PRO A 154 -20.79 -11.17 34.23
CA PRO A 154 -21.48 -10.06 33.60
C PRO A 154 -21.81 -10.41 32.15
N LEU A 155 -23.09 -10.60 31.87
CA LEU A 155 -23.64 -10.90 30.55
C LEU A 155 -23.04 -9.96 29.50
N GLU A 156 -22.60 -10.52 28.38
CA GLU A 156 -22.21 -9.74 27.21
C GLU A 156 -23.46 -9.45 26.39
N TYR A 157 -24.03 -8.27 26.62
CA TYR A 157 -25.15 -7.80 25.80
C TYR A 157 -24.64 -7.40 24.42
N SER A 158 -25.45 -7.68 23.39
CA SER A 158 -25.19 -7.22 22.02
C SER A 158 -24.97 -5.71 21.96
N ARG A 159 -25.68 -4.94 22.80
CA ARG A 159 -25.49 -3.49 22.94
C ARG A 159 -24.07 -3.11 23.38
N ASP A 160 -23.50 -3.82 24.35
CA ASP A 160 -22.15 -3.51 24.84
C ASP A 160 -21.11 -3.82 23.75
N ALA A 161 -21.28 -4.95 23.04
CA ALA A 161 -20.44 -5.31 21.92
C ALA A 161 -20.53 -4.26 20.80
N GLU A 162 -21.73 -3.77 20.46
CA GLU A 162 -21.95 -2.70 19.48
C GLU A 162 -21.18 -1.41 19.88
N ILE A 163 -21.28 -0.98 21.13
CA ILE A 163 -20.56 0.21 21.63
C ILE A 163 -19.04 0.02 21.50
N LEU A 164 -18.52 -1.16 21.86
CA LEU A 164 -17.09 -1.46 21.77
C LEU A 164 -16.59 -1.52 20.31
N ILE A 165 -17.42 -2.02 19.38
CA ILE A 165 -17.12 -2.01 17.95
C ILE A 165 -16.98 -0.56 17.47
N LEU A 166 -17.96 0.29 17.79
CA LEU A 166 -17.96 1.69 17.37
C LEU A 166 -16.79 2.48 17.98
N ASP A 167 -16.45 2.26 19.26
CA ASP A 167 -15.29 2.87 19.89
C ASP A 167 -13.97 2.51 19.18
N LYS A 168 -13.76 1.22 18.86
CA LYS A 168 -12.58 0.76 18.11
C LYS A 168 -12.49 1.37 16.71
N VAL A 169 -13.62 1.47 16.00
CA VAL A 169 -13.68 2.08 14.66
C VAL A 169 -13.33 3.56 14.73
N ASN A 170 -13.90 4.28 15.70
CA ASN A 170 -13.64 5.70 15.89
C ASN A 170 -12.17 5.97 16.21
N LYS A 171 -11.55 5.20 17.12
CA LYS A 171 -10.11 5.34 17.47
C LYS A 171 -9.20 5.17 16.25
N LYS A 172 -9.41 4.12 15.45
CA LYS A 172 -8.63 3.89 14.22
C LYS A 172 -8.81 5.02 13.19
N ALA A 173 -10.00 5.63 13.14
CA ALA A 173 -10.27 6.77 12.26
C ALA A 173 -9.62 8.08 12.74
N PHE A 174 -9.28 8.20 14.02
CA PHE A 174 -8.49 9.31 14.56
C PHE A 174 -7.00 9.11 14.31
N GLU A 175 -6.46 7.92 14.57
CA GLU A 175 -5.02 7.61 14.35
C GLU A 175 -4.56 7.81 12.89
N LYS A 176 -5.46 7.65 11.92
CA LYS A 176 -5.15 7.83 10.49
C LYS A 176 -5.13 9.30 10.04
N ARG A 177 -5.54 10.24 10.90
CA ARG A 177 -5.58 11.68 10.58
C ARG A 177 -4.34 12.45 11.04
N ASP A 178 -3.49 11.82 11.85
CA ASP A 178 -2.19 12.34 12.30
C ASP A 178 -1.05 11.80 11.43
#